data_AF-A0A7W5B7Y1-F1
#
_entry.id   AF-A0A7W5B7Y1-F1
#
_cell.length_a   1.000
_cell.length_b   1.000
_cell.length_c   1.000
_cell.angle_alpha   90.00
_cell.angle_beta   90.00
_cell.angle_gamma   90.00
#
_symmetry.space_group_name_H-M   'P 1'
#
loop_
_entity.id
_entity.type
_entity.pdbx_description
1 polymer ?
#
loop_
_entity_poly.entity_id
_entity_poly.type
_entity_poly.pdbx_seq_one_letter_code
_entity_poly.pdbx_strand_id
1 'polypeptide(L)'
;MHAIRAGLNALSIQASTNTSSSSTTSVPQQAQQTNSAGNATQARFPPGQARSEQLRTELAVTQLQEDPRDFALNHALSGDGIIKDGALPAEGRAKLQHLGNGTYEFRLAQDTDPHTIPAHFLAYNSISQQGISPAYVDIPKTAGDSKFVFTGSLSGCSVIVTELTPDTYRVFHDARTNSSTLHENAVMATDFKDYQVHGTQEGLANVFLHFKDGQWEMLAQRQEYEKDGNGGTRPKLRDDAKILSVQYASPDLTVRTQQQLADIRTRSQTALLESAQLLGITFNRENISDRAYTAGNEVSENHPSIAAWQGLRNQINDECRIRKQEITQKKWDLPITRNASQQQQFDALEADRSYYEQHVDVTKESLTADLSWLREQKKDVEGAASVVAVPASAS
;
A
#
# COMPACT_ATOMS: atom_id res chain seq x y z
N MET A 1 -29.78 30.39 15.31
CA MET A 1 -29.01 30.81 16.49
C MET A 1 -27.55 30.80 16.13
N HIS A 2 -26.91 31.98 16.25
CA HIS A 2 -25.48 32.32 16.27
C HIS A 2 -24.52 31.64 15.28
N ALA A 3 -24.16 32.44 14.27
CA ALA A 3 -23.00 32.34 13.41
C ALA A 3 -21.73 32.83 14.09
N ILE A 4 -20.54 32.39 13.63
CA ILE A 4 -19.34 33.23 13.52
C ILE A 4 -18.64 32.95 12.17
N ARG A 5 -18.31 34.05 11.50
CA ARG A 5 -17.67 34.26 10.20
C ARG A 5 -16.17 34.48 10.40
N ALA A 6 -15.34 34.09 9.43
CA ALA A 6 -14.15 34.82 8.91
C ALA A 6 -13.50 33.92 7.83
N GLY A 7 -13.00 34.37 6.69
CA GLY A 7 -12.76 35.68 6.11
C GLY A 7 -11.85 35.44 4.88
N LEU A 8 -12.18 36.09 3.77
CA LEU A 8 -11.49 36.01 2.47
C LEU A 8 -10.02 36.43 2.52
N ASN A 9 -9.20 35.93 1.59
CA ASN A 9 -8.63 36.78 0.52
C ASN A 9 -8.04 35.98 -0.64
N ALA A 10 -8.43 36.39 -1.85
CA ALA A 10 -7.89 35.99 -3.13
C ALA A 10 -6.70 36.88 -3.52
N LEU A 11 -5.77 36.35 -4.31
CA LEU A 11 -4.89 37.13 -5.15
C LEU A 11 -4.59 36.34 -6.43
N SER A 12 -5.20 36.77 -7.53
CA SER A 12 -4.89 36.35 -8.89
C SER A 12 -3.76 37.21 -9.46
N ILE A 13 -2.79 36.61 -10.15
CA ILE A 13 -2.04 37.31 -11.21
C ILE A 13 -2.02 36.43 -12.46
N GLN A 14 -2.33 37.11 -13.56
CA GLN A 14 -2.59 36.64 -14.92
C GLN A 14 -1.33 36.09 -15.60
N ALA A 15 -1.47 35.02 -16.38
CA ALA A 15 -0.53 34.65 -17.42
C ALA A 15 -1.10 35.10 -18.78
N SER A 16 -0.34 35.97 -19.45
CA SER A 16 -0.63 36.47 -20.79
C SER A 16 -0.32 35.44 -21.86
N THR A 17 -1.18 35.45 -22.87
CA THR A 17 -1.12 34.72 -24.13
C THR A 17 0.12 35.04 -24.96
N ASN A 18 0.63 34.07 -25.72
CA ASN A 18 0.66 34.17 -27.18
C ASN A 18 1.09 32.87 -27.88
N THR A 19 0.17 32.39 -28.71
CA THR A 19 0.34 31.68 -30.01
C THR A 19 1.37 32.41 -30.90
N SER A 20 2.11 31.83 -31.84
CA SER A 20 1.75 30.91 -32.94
C SER A 20 3.05 30.48 -33.69
N SER A 21 3.15 29.21 -34.10
CA SER A 21 3.11 28.71 -35.50
C SER A 21 4.43 28.51 -36.26
N SER A 22 4.57 27.27 -36.79
CA SER A 22 5.16 26.83 -38.08
C SER A 22 6.67 27.08 -38.31
N SER A 23 7.47 26.21 -38.93
CA SER A 23 7.28 24.92 -39.61
C SER A 23 8.65 24.39 -40.09
N THR A 24 8.72 23.07 -40.29
CA THR A 24 9.47 22.33 -41.34
C THR A 24 11.00 22.13 -41.31
N THR A 25 11.34 20.83 -41.43
CA THR A 25 12.49 20.19 -42.12
C THR A 25 13.89 20.29 -41.53
N SER A 26 14.45 19.15 -41.09
CA SER A 26 15.34 18.29 -41.92
C SER A 26 16.06 17.24 -41.06
N VAL A 27 16.20 16.03 -41.60
CA VAL A 27 17.11 14.98 -41.12
C VAL A 27 18.42 15.12 -41.88
N PRO A 28 19.58 14.96 -41.21
CA PRO A 28 20.53 13.97 -41.71
C PRO A 28 21.19 13.11 -40.60
N GLN A 29 21.59 11.91 -41.03
CA GLN A 29 22.39 10.90 -40.31
C GLN A 29 23.89 11.27 -40.22
N GLN A 30 24.61 10.43 -39.44
CA GLN A 30 26.08 10.26 -39.28
C GLN A 30 26.69 11.05 -38.12
N ALA A 31 27.65 10.57 -37.32
CA ALA A 31 28.27 9.25 -37.15
C ALA A 31 28.99 9.24 -35.78
N GLN A 32 29.41 8.05 -35.36
CA GLN A 32 30.22 7.70 -34.19
C GLN A 32 31.34 8.69 -33.83
N GLN A 33 31.50 8.99 -32.53
CA GLN A 33 32.81 8.92 -31.87
C GLN A 33 32.69 8.89 -30.33
N THR A 34 33.55 8.04 -29.78
CA THR A 34 33.86 7.74 -28.39
C THR A 34 34.01 8.97 -27.47
N ASN A 35 33.57 8.87 -26.21
CA ASN A 35 34.44 9.16 -25.06
C ASN A 35 33.84 8.69 -23.73
N SER A 36 34.75 8.07 -22.98
CA SER A 36 34.73 7.66 -21.59
C SER A 36 34.41 8.76 -20.57
N ALA A 37 33.89 8.32 -19.42
CA ALA A 37 33.77 9.01 -18.13
C ALA A 37 32.74 10.14 -18.03
N GLY A 38 31.77 9.98 -17.11
CA GLY A 38 30.77 11.01 -16.82
C GLY A 38 29.88 10.70 -15.61
N ASN A 39 30.41 11.02 -14.43
CA ASN A 39 29.75 11.56 -13.23
C ASN A 39 28.32 11.10 -12.87
N ALA A 40 28.25 10.25 -11.84
CA ALA A 40 27.11 10.26 -10.93
C ALA A 40 27.16 11.54 -10.08
N THR A 41 26.18 12.43 -10.27
CA THR A 41 25.99 13.64 -9.46
C THR A 41 25.50 13.24 -8.07
N GLN A 42 26.41 12.89 -7.15
CA GLN A 42 26.11 12.94 -5.73
C GLN A 42 25.99 14.41 -5.33
N ALA A 43 24.80 14.83 -4.90
CA ALA A 43 24.59 16.16 -4.34
C ALA A 43 25.52 16.34 -3.12
N ARG A 44 26.53 17.21 -3.27
CA ARG A 44 27.48 17.54 -2.21
C ARG A 44 26.82 18.55 -1.27
N PHE A 45 26.39 18.10 -0.10
CA PHE A 45 25.87 18.99 0.94
C PHE A 45 26.99 19.88 1.50
N PRO A 46 26.72 21.15 1.85
CA PRO A 46 27.71 22.01 2.49
C PRO A 46 28.13 21.45 3.87
N PRO A 47 29.38 21.70 4.33
CA PRO A 47 29.99 21.01 5.47
C PRO A 47 29.20 21.06 6.79
N GLY A 48 28.46 22.15 7.03
CA GLY A 48 27.61 22.30 8.22
C GLY A 48 26.32 21.49 8.17
N GLN A 49 25.73 21.30 6.98
CA GLN A 49 24.51 20.49 6.80
C GLN A 49 24.83 19.00 6.82
N ALA A 50 25.97 18.60 6.26
CA ALA A 50 26.43 17.21 6.29
C ALA A 50 26.63 16.73 7.74
N ARG A 51 27.25 17.54 8.60
CA ARG A 51 27.44 17.21 10.02
C ARG A 51 26.12 17.14 10.80
N SER A 52 25.16 18.03 10.53
CA SER A 52 23.85 17.99 11.19
C SER A 52 23.01 16.78 10.76
N GLU A 53 23.07 16.38 9.49
CA GLU A 53 22.35 15.18 9.01
C GLU A 53 22.98 13.88 9.53
N GLN A 54 24.32 13.83 9.65
CA GLN A 54 25.01 12.70 10.29
C GLN A 54 24.60 12.55 11.76
N LEU A 55 24.61 13.64 12.53
CA LEU A 55 24.19 13.62 13.95
C LEU A 55 22.71 13.21 14.11
N ARG A 56 21.82 13.63 13.20
CA ARG A 56 20.41 13.19 13.19
C ARG A 56 20.29 11.70 12.91
N THR A 57 21.07 11.17 11.97
CA THR A 57 21.04 9.75 11.59
C THR A 57 21.59 8.87 12.72
N GLU A 58 22.70 9.26 13.35
CA GLU A 58 23.27 8.54 14.49
C GLU A 58 22.29 8.47 15.67
N LEU A 59 21.67 9.60 16.01
CA LEU A 59 20.69 9.67 17.09
C LEU A 59 19.46 8.82 16.76
N ALA A 60 18.96 8.88 15.53
CA ALA A 60 17.80 8.10 15.09
C ALA A 60 18.07 6.59 15.16
N VAL A 61 19.26 6.15 14.77
CA VAL A 61 19.67 4.74 14.87
C VAL A 61 19.71 4.30 16.33
N THR A 62 20.29 5.11 17.20
CA THR A 62 20.33 4.82 18.64
C THR A 62 18.92 4.72 19.23
N GLN A 63 18.07 5.70 18.95
CA GLN A 63 16.68 5.73 19.44
C GLN A 63 15.84 4.55 18.94
N LEU A 64 15.97 4.20 17.66
CA LEU A 64 15.29 3.03 17.09
C LEU A 64 15.74 1.73 17.77
N GLN A 65 17.02 1.60 18.12
CA GLN A 65 17.54 0.42 18.81
C GLN A 65 17.15 0.37 20.30
N GLU A 66 17.02 1.52 20.96
CA GLU A 66 16.64 1.60 22.38
C GLU A 66 15.14 1.36 22.58
N ASP A 67 14.30 2.08 21.84
CA ASP A 67 12.84 1.95 21.91
C ASP A 67 12.20 2.08 20.51
N PRO A 68 12.11 0.97 19.75
CA PRO A 68 11.54 1.01 18.41
C PRO A 68 10.06 1.40 18.38
N ARG A 69 9.31 1.17 19.46
CA ARG A 69 7.90 1.56 19.55
C ARG A 69 7.77 3.06 19.69
N ASP A 70 8.50 3.66 20.63
CA ASP A 70 8.50 5.11 20.81
C ASP A 70 9.02 5.83 19.55
N PHE A 71 10.08 5.30 18.94
CA PHE A 71 10.58 5.83 17.68
C PHE A 71 9.51 5.79 16.57
N ALA A 72 8.81 4.67 16.41
CA ALA A 72 7.73 4.52 15.44
C ALA A 72 6.44 5.28 15.80
N LEU A 73 6.28 5.79 17.03
CA LEU A 73 5.17 6.68 17.37
C LEU A 73 5.47 8.14 17.00
N ASN A 74 6.75 8.52 17.02
CA ASN A 74 7.19 9.91 16.85
C ASN A 74 7.76 10.22 15.46
N HIS A 75 8.04 9.19 14.65
CA HIS A 75 8.65 9.34 13.32
C HIS A 75 7.96 8.49 12.26
N ALA A 76 7.76 9.05 11.07
CA ALA A 76 7.28 8.29 9.92
C ALA A 76 8.43 7.43 9.35
N LEU A 77 8.17 6.15 9.12
CA LEU A 77 9.16 5.18 8.65
C LEU A 77 8.83 4.70 7.24
N SER A 78 9.75 4.81 6.30
CA SER A 78 9.53 4.37 4.92
C SER A 78 10.32 3.09 4.61
N GLY A 79 9.64 2.11 4.03
CA GLY A 79 10.25 0.92 3.45
C GLY A 79 10.54 1.08 1.96
N ASP A 80 10.23 2.23 1.35
CA ASP A 80 10.39 2.43 -0.10
C ASP A 80 11.86 2.33 -0.52
N GLY A 81 12.77 2.64 0.41
CA GLY A 81 14.20 2.45 0.24
C GLY A 81 14.59 0.99 0.02
N ILE A 82 14.01 0.07 0.80
CA ILE A 82 14.20 -1.38 0.64
C ILE A 82 13.72 -1.85 -0.73
N ILE A 83 12.58 -1.33 -1.20
CA ILE A 83 12.05 -1.63 -2.55
C ILE A 83 13.02 -1.13 -3.63
N LYS A 84 13.55 0.09 -3.49
CA LYS A 84 14.48 0.70 -4.45
C LYS A 84 15.85 0.01 -4.50
N ASP A 85 16.32 -0.49 -3.36
CA ASP A 85 17.61 -1.19 -3.27
C ASP A 85 17.57 -2.53 -4.05
N GLY A 86 16.37 -3.09 -4.28
CA GLY A 86 16.14 -4.17 -5.23
C GLY A 86 16.63 -5.53 -4.74
N ALA A 87 17.76 -6.00 -5.26
CA ALA A 87 18.34 -7.28 -4.86
C ALA A 87 18.95 -7.16 -3.45
N LEU A 88 18.30 -7.78 -2.47
CA LEU A 88 18.66 -7.69 -1.06
C LEU A 88 19.32 -8.99 -0.57
N PRO A 89 20.34 -8.90 0.30
CA PRO A 89 20.82 -10.07 1.02
C PRO A 89 19.79 -10.48 2.10
N ALA A 90 19.78 -11.74 2.50
CA ALA A 90 18.91 -12.20 3.60
C ALA A 90 19.26 -11.52 4.94
N GLU A 91 20.53 -11.20 5.16
CA GLU A 91 21.06 -10.51 6.33
C GLU A 91 22.12 -9.49 5.92
N GLY A 92 22.18 -8.37 6.63
CA GLY A 92 23.18 -7.34 6.40
C GLY A 92 23.06 -6.22 7.43
N ARG A 93 23.37 -5.00 7.00
CA ARG A 93 23.27 -3.81 7.86
C ARG A 93 22.35 -2.79 7.22
N ALA A 94 21.44 -2.23 8.02
CA ALA A 94 20.54 -1.18 7.62
C ALA A 94 21.08 0.19 8.07
N LYS A 95 20.74 1.23 7.31
CA LYS A 95 20.88 2.63 7.74
C LYS A 95 19.53 3.34 7.67
N LEU A 96 19.40 4.40 8.47
CA LEU A 96 18.25 5.30 8.42
C LEU A 96 18.61 6.54 7.61
N GLN A 97 17.95 6.73 6.48
CA GLN A 97 18.10 7.97 5.71
C GLN A 97 17.02 8.96 6.14
N HIS A 98 17.42 10.11 6.68
CA HIS A 98 16.47 11.18 7.00
C HIS A 98 15.94 11.85 5.72
N LEU A 99 14.62 11.90 5.57
CA LEU A 99 13.93 12.49 4.41
C LEU A 99 13.33 13.89 4.70
N GLY A 100 13.54 14.42 5.91
CA GLY A 100 12.93 15.66 6.38
C GLY A 100 11.62 15.42 7.14
N ASN A 101 11.18 16.45 7.88
CA ASN A 101 9.93 16.44 8.66
C ASN A 101 9.75 15.23 9.59
N GLY A 102 10.86 14.72 10.17
CA GLY A 102 10.81 13.57 11.07
C GLY A 102 10.49 12.24 10.38
N THR A 103 10.70 12.16 9.06
CA THR A 103 10.57 10.93 8.27
C THR A 103 11.93 10.29 8.04
N TYR A 104 12.01 8.97 8.22
CA TYR A 104 13.21 8.17 7.97
C TYR A 104 12.92 7.02 7.02
N GLU A 105 13.82 6.73 6.10
CA GLU A 105 13.73 5.62 5.16
C GLU A 105 14.75 4.54 5.51
N PHE A 106 14.31 3.28 5.57
CA PHE A 106 15.20 2.13 5.74
C PHE A 106 15.94 1.85 4.43
N ARG A 107 17.26 1.70 4.51
CA ARG A 107 18.13 1.40 3.37
C ARG A 107 19.13 0.31 3.71
N LEU A 108 19.53 -0.48 2.72
CA LEU A 108 20.72 -1.31 2.81
C LEU A 108 21.94 -0.40 2.95
N ALA A 109 22.75 -0.66 3.97
CA ALA A 109 23.99 0.06 4.20
C ALA A 109 25.11 -0.50 3.31
N GLN A 110 26.01 0.39 2.88
CA GLN A 110 27.29 0.06 2.30
C GLN A 110 28.34 -0.07 3.41
N ASP A 111 29.44 -0.78 3.16
CA ASP A 111 30.49 -1.03 4.16
C ASP A 111 31.09 0.26 4.77
N THR A 112 31.02 1.37 4.04
CA THR A 112 31.52 2.67 4.48
C THR A 112 30.51 3.48 5.29
N ASP A 113 29.26 3.04 5.39
CA ASP A 113 28.22 3.79 6.09
C ASP A 113 28.41 3.69 7.61
N PRO A 114 28.53 4.83 8.31
CA PRO A 114 28.56 4.85 9.77
C PRO A 114 27.16 4.68 10.34
N HIS A 115 27.06 4.30 11.62
CA HIS A 115 25.80 4.21 12.38
C HIS A 115 24.74 3.33 11.70
N THR A 116 24.99 2.03 11.72
CA THR A 116 24.18 1.03 11.02
C THR A 116 23.66 -0.03 11.99
N ILE A 117 22.57 -0.70 11.62
CA ILE A 117 21.86 -1.68 12.45
C ILE A 117 21.95 -3.05 11.77
N PRO A 118 22.46 -4.11 12.43
CA PRO A 118 22.34 -5.46 11.90
C PRO A 118 20.86 -5.86 11.73
N ALA A 119 20.50 -6.33 10.55
CA ALA A 119 19.11 -6.65 10.23
C ALA A 119 19.01 -7.73 9.16
N HIS A 120 17.87 -8.43 9.19
CA HIS A 120 17.38 -9.20 8.06
C HIS A 120 16.62 -8.30 7.10
N PHE A 121 16.71 -8.59 5.81
CA PHE A 121 15.96 -7.86 4.79
C PHE A 121 14.98 -8.79 4.08
N LEU A 122 13.72 -8.38 4.13
CA LEU A 122 12.64 -9.02 3.41
C LEU A 122 12.41 -8.28 2.10
N ALA A 123 12.70 -8.94 1.00
CA ALA A 123 12.51 -8.40 -0.34
C ALA A 123 11.02 -8.22 -0.67
N TYR A 124 10.77 -7.50 -1.76
CA TYR A 124 9.44 -7.25 -2.31
C TYR A 124 9.37 -7.77 -3.75
N ASN A 125 8.37 -8.60 -4.02
CA ASN A 125 7.97 -8.97 -5.38
C ASN A 125 6.60 -8.35 -5.65
N SER A 126 6.43 -7.64 -6.77
CA SER A 126 5.12 -7.07 -7.10
C SER A 126 4.12 -8.16 -7.46
N ILE A 127 2.82 -7.84 -7.41
CA ILE A 127 1.75 -8.82 -7.70
C ILE A 127 1.90 -9.50 -9.07
N SER A 128 2.43 -8.78 -10.07
CA SER A 128 2.67 -9.31 -11.43
C SER A 128 3.90 -10.20 -11.53
N GLN A 129 4.84 -10.08 -10.59
CA GLN A 129 6.09 -10.84 -10.55
C GLN A 129 6.02 -12.03 -9.60
N GLN A 130 5.26 -11.91 -8.51
CA GLN A 130 5.22 -12.88 -7.43
C GLN A 130 4.59 -14.22 -7.85
N GLY A 131 3.49 -14.18 -8.59
CA GLY A 131 2.64 -15.36 -8.78
C GLY A 131 2.23 -15.96 -7.44
N ILE A 132 2.52 -17.25 -7.23
CA ILE A 132 2.30 -17.95 -5.96
C ILE A 132 3.53 -17.96 -5.04
N SER A 133 4.65 -17.32 -5.41
CA SER A 133 5.92 -17.37 -4.70
C SER A 133 6.27 -16.02 -4.07
N PRO A 134 5.63 -15.64 -2.93
CA PRO A 134 5.99 -14.42 -2.20
C PRO A 134 7.47 -14.39 -1.82
N ALA A 135 8.03 -13.18 -1.76
CA ALA A 135 9.37 -12.99 -1.22
C ALA A 135 9.36 -13.39 0.26
N TYR A 136 10.46 -13.97 0.74
CA TYR A 136 10.59 -14.40 2.12
C TYR A 136 12.01 -14.23 2.65
N VAL A 137 12.12 -14.21 3.98
CA VAL A 137 13.37 -14.35 4.72
C VAL A 137 13.14 -15.26 5.91
N ASP A 138 14.09 -16.14 6.17
CA ASP A 138 14.09 -17.02 7.35
C ASP A 138 14.85 -16.33 8.48
N ILE A 139 14.26 -16.31 9.68
CA ILE A 139 14.84 -15.69 10.87
C ILE A 139 14.81 -16.67 12.05
N PRO A 140 15.82 -16.68 12.92
CA PRO A 140 15.80 -17.53 14.10
C PRO A 140 14.74 -17.03 15.10
N LYS A 141 14.04 -17.93 15.80
CA LYS A 141 13.07 -17.53 16.84
C LYS A 141 13.73 -16.78 18.00
N THR A 142 15.02 -17.07 18.25
CA THR A 142 15.88 -16.34 19.17
C THR A 142 16.90 -15.55 18.37
N ALA A 143 16.82 -14.22 18.39
CA ALA A 143 17.71 -13.39 17.57
C ALA A 143 19.18 -13.47 18.04
N GLY A 144 20.08 -13.49 17.06
CA GLY A 144 21.51 -13.24 17.27
C GLY A 144 21.80 -11.73 17.24
N ASP A 145 22.79 -11.34 16.42
CA ASP A 145 23.16 -9.92 16.25
C ASP A 145 22.08 -9.13 15.50
N SER A 146 21.43 -9.74 14.51
CA SER A 146 20.34 -9.16 13.73
C SER A 146 19.01 -9.24 14.48
N LYS A 147 18.64 -8.14 15.12
CA LYS A 147 17.41 -8.00 15.93
C LYS A 147 16.27 -7.31 15.20
N PHE A 148 16.45 -6.98 13.92
CA PHE A 148 15.45 -6.30 13.10
C PHE A 148 15.18 -7.07 11.81
N VAL A 149 13.95 -6.98 11.32
CA VAL A 149 13.58 -7.36 9.95
C VAL A 149 12.93 -6.16 9.30
N PHE A 150 13.54 -5.65 8.23
CA PHE A 150 12.99 -4.54 7.44
C PHE A 150 12.43 -5.03 6.12
N THR A 151 11.33 -4.41 5.69
CA THR A 151 10.61 -4.76 4.48
C THR A 151 10.14 -3.49 3.75
N GLY A 152 9.77 -3.65 2.48
CA GLY A 152 9.08 -2.61 1.71
C GLY A 152 7.78 -2.14 2.37
N SER A 153 7.41 -0.88 2.13
CA SER A 153 6.13 -0.31 2.56
C SER A 153 4.96 -1.09 1.98
N LEU A 154 3.85 -1.14 2.72
CA LEU A 154 2.65 -1.87 2.33
C LEU A 154 1.62 -0.94 1.70
N SER A 155 1.19 -1.27 0.49
CA SER A 155 0.01 -0.71 -0.16
C SER A 155 -0.75 -1.85 -0.83
N GLY A 156 -1.78 -2.38 -0.16
CA GLY A 156 -2.49 -3.59 -0.59
C GLY A 156 -1.77 -4.92 -0.32
N CYS A 157 -0.56 -4.88 0.23
CA CYS A 157 0.26 -6.06 0.54
C CYS A 157 0.05 -6.54 1.98
N SER A 158 0.61 -7.71 2.31
CA SER A 158 0.61 -8.28 3.65
C SER A 158 1.99 -8.76 4.06
N VAL A 159 2.31 -8.67 5.35
CA VAL A 159 3.50 -9.29 5.95
C VAL A 159 3.05 -10.39 6.89
N ILE A 160 3.58 -11.59 6.70
CA ILE A 160 3.14 -12.79 7.43
C ILE A 160 4.35 -13.50 8.03
N VAL A 161 4.27 -13.87 9.30
CA VAL A 161 5.28 -14.69 9.97
C VAL A 161 4.68 -16.06 10.21
N THR A 162 5.37 -17.10 9.75
CA THR A 162 4.97 -18.50 9.89
C THR A 162 6.00 -19.26 10.71
N GLU A 163 5.55 -20.30 11.43
CA GLU A 163 6.47 -21.28 12.01
C GLU A 163 7.00 -22.20 10.91
N LEU A 164 8.31 -22.13 10.64
CA LEU A 164 8.98 -23.02 9.69
C LEU A 164 9.52 -24.26 10.39
N THR A 165 10.21 -24.07 11.51
CA THR A 165 10.75 -25.13 12.37
C THR A 165 10.56 -24.72 13.85
N PRO A 166 10.88 -25.60 14.82
CA PRO A 166 10.89 -25.21 16.23
C PRO A 166 11.76 -23.98 16.53
N ASP A 167 12.82 -23.76 15.76
CA ASP A 167 13.84 -22.71 16.00
C ASP A 167 13.83 -21.60 14.96
N THR A 168 12.98 -21.69 13.92
CA THR A 168 12.99 -20.76 12.78
C THR A 168 11.58 -20.28 12.43
N TYR A 169 11.45 -18.97 12.26
CA TYR A 169 10.31 -18.36 11.57
C TYR A 169 10.66 -18.10 10.11
N ARG A 170 9.64 -18.15 9.24
CA ARG A 170 9.72 -17.61 7.90
C ARG A 170 8.81 -16.39 7.79
N VAL A 171 9.37 -15.26 7.40
CA VAL A 171 8.65 -13.99 7.19
C VAL A 171 8.44 -13.80 5.70
N PHE A 172 7.19 -13.57 5.29
CA PHE A 172 6.79 -13.34 3.91
C PHE A 172 6.36 -11.90 3.68
N HIS A 173 6.68 -11.36 2.52
CA HIS A 173 6.03 -10.19 1.94
C HIS A 173 5.19 -10.67 0.77
N ASP A 174 3.87 -10.66 0.96
CA ASP A 174 2.92 -11.13 -0.02
C ASP A 174 2.14 -9.94 -0.59
N ALA A 175 2.30 -9.70 -1.90
CA ALA A 175 1.69 -8.58 -2.60
C ALA A 175 0.16 -8.68 -2.71
N ARG A 176 -0.44 -9.77 -2.24
CA ARG A 176 -1.89 -9.96 -2.18
C ARG A 176 -2.46 -9.41 -0.88
N THR A 177 -3.63 -8.79 -1.00
CA THR A 177 -4.45 -8.34 0.13
C THR A 177 -4.88 -9.52 0.98
N ASN A 178 -4.84 -9.36 2.30
CA ASN A 178 -5.38 -10.32 3.27
C ASN A 178 -4.84 -11.75 3.08
N SER A 179 -3.56 -11.86 2.74
CA SER A 179 -2.96 -13.14 2.35
C SER A 179 -2.56 -14.01 3.54
N SER A 180 -2.65 -13.51 4.78
CA SER A 180 -2.39 -14.32 5.98
C SER A 180 -3.17 -15.64 6.04
N THR A 181 -4.38 -15.70 5.48
CA THR A 181 -5.19 -16.93 5.46
C THR A 181 -4.68 -17.98 4.47
N LEU A 182 -3.81 -17.60 3.54
CA LEU A 182 -3.21 -18.49 2.55
C LEU A 182 -2.04 -19.28 3.14
N HIS A 183 -1.36 -18.75 4.15
CA HIS A 183 -0.20 -19.36 4.77
C HIS A 183 -0.61 -20.34 5.88
N GLU A 184 0.08 -21.48 5.96
CA GLU A 184 -0.08 -22.42 7.08
C GLU A 184 0.83 -22.00 8.24
N ASN A 185 0.42 -22.34 9.47
CA ASN A 185 1.18 -22.04 10.70
C ASN A 185 1.55 -20.56 10.87
N ALA A 186 0.68 -19.65 10.39
CA ALA A 186 0.87 -18.22 10.56
C ALA A 186 0.69 -17.84 12.05
N VAL A 187 1.65 -17.11 12.60
CA VAL A 187 1.66 -16.68 14.02
C VAL A 187 1.65 -15.17 14.20
N MET A 188 2.06 -14.39 13.19
CA MET A 188 1.88 -12.94 13.14
C MET A 188 1.48 -12.53 11.72
N ALA A 189 0.60 -11.53 11.56
CA ALA A 189 0.31 -10.98 10.25
C ALA A 189 -0.18 -9.53 10.29
N THR A 190 0.28 -8.72 9.34
CA THR A 190 -0.30 -7.42 9.02
C THR A 190 -0.84 -7.52 7.60
N ASP A 191 -2.16 -7.53 7.46
CA ASP A 191 -2.84 -7.56 6.18
C ASP A 191 -3.38 -6.18 5.81
N PHE A 192 -3.79 -6.00 4.55
CA PHE A 192 -4.42 -4.77 4.07
C PHE A 192 -5.56 -4.27 4.97
N LYS A 193 -6.44 -5.16 5.45
CA LYS A 193 -7.54 -4.83 6.37
C LYS A 193 -7.07 -4.09 7.65
N ASP A 194 -5.83 -4.30 8.07
CA ASP A 194 -5.30 -3.78 9.34
C ASP A 194 -4.80 -2.34 9.22
N TYR A 195 -4.61 -1.83 8.00
CA TYR A 195 -4.14 -0.47 7.73
C TYR A 195 -4.92 0.26 6.62
N GLN A 196 -5.93 -0.37 6.03
CA GLN A 196 -6.87 0.25 5.10
C GLN A 196 -7.55 1.47 5.74
N VAL A 197 -7.72 2.54 4.97
CA VAL A 197 -8.56 3.67 5.35
C VAL A 197 -10.01 3.26 5.12
N HIS A 198 -10.80 3.26 6.19
CA HIS A 198 -12.18 2.75 6.19
C HIS A 198 -13.02 3.38 5.06
N GLY A 199 -13.69 2.53 4.28
CA GLY A 199 -14.55 2.96 3.18
C GLY A 199 -13.81 3.40 1.91
N THR A 200 -12.50 3.14 1.82
CA THR A 200 -11.69 3.44 0.64
C THR A 200 -10.87 2.21 0.22
N GLN A 201 -10.28 2.23 -0.97
CA GLN A 201 -9.25 1.26 -1.38
C GLN A 201 -7.84 1.74 -1.07
N GLU A 202 -7.70 2.78 -0.25
CA GLU A 202 -6.42 3.32 0.15
C GLU A 202 -5.96 2.71 1.46
N GLY A 203 -4.65 2.59 1.60
CA GLY A 203 -4.01 2.10 2.80
C GLY A 203 -2.52 2.11 2.58
N LEU A 204 -1.82 2.78 3.49
CA LEU A 204 -0.37 2.78 3.55
C LEU A 204 0.05 2.39 4.96
N ALA A 205 1.04 1.51 5.04
CA ALA A 205 1.70 1.20 6.29
C ALA A 205 3.18 0.88 6.07
N ASN A 206 3.97 1.10 7.11
CA ASN A 206 5.28 0.50 7.24
C ASN A 206 5.21 -0.63 8.26
N VAL A 207 5.86 -1.75 7.96
CA VAL A 207 5.96 -2.89 8.88
C VAL A 207 7.43 -3.23 9.07
N PHE A 208 7.79 -3.56 10.29
CA PHE A 208 9.08 -4.16 10.61
C PHE A 208 8.94 -5.08 11.82
N LEU A 209 9.86 -6.02 11.95
CA LEU A 209 9.95 -6.85 13.15
C LEU A 209 11.14 -6.41 13.99
N HIS A 210 11.01 -6.58 15.29
CA HIS A 210 12.06 -6.33 16.26
C HIS A 210 12.09 -7.44 17.32
N PHE A 211 13.28 -7.84 17.75
CA PHE A 211 13.47 -8.83 18.82
C PHE A 211 13.77 -8.14 20.15
N LYS A 212 12.83 -8.24 21.11
CA LYS A 212 12.96 -7.68 22.46
C LYS A 212 12.48 -8.69 23.48
N ASP A 213 13.13 -8.72 24.65
CA ASP A 213 12.69 -9.51 25.80
C ASP A 213 12.43 -11.00 25.48
N GLY A 214 13.29 -11.57 24.63
CA GLY A 214 13.27 -13.00 24.30
C GLY A 214 12.26 -13.39 23.21
N GLN A 215 11.59 -12.44 22.55
CA GLN A 215 10.62 -12.74 21.50
C GLN A 215 10.63 -11.70 20.37
N TRP A 216 10.16 -12.12 19.20
CA TRP A 216 9.88 -11.21 18.10
C TRP A 216 8.52 -10.52 18.31
N GLU A 217 8.51 -9.22 18.06
CA GLU A 217 7.31 -8.41 17.89
C GLU A 217 7.27 -7.87 16.46
N MET A 218 6.08 -7.74 15.91
CA MET A 218 5.83 -7.11 14.62
C MET A 218 5.11 -5.77 14.87
N LEU A 219 5.70 -4.70 14.33
CA LEU A 219 5.20 -3.35 14.45
C LEU A 219 4.64 -2.93 13.09
N ALA A 220 3.39 -2.45 13.07
CA ALA A 220 2.73 -1.92 11.88
C ALA A 220 2.35 -0.46 12.13
N GLN A 221 3.03 0.45 11.45
CA GLN A 221 2.80 1.89 11.49
C GLN A 221 1.88 2.28 10.34
N ARG A 222 0.68 2.76 10.66
CA ARG A 222 -0.28 3.28 9.69
C ARG A 222 0.12 4.66 9.21
N GLN A 223 0.03 4.85 7.91
CA GLN A 223 0.52 6.04 7.23
C GLN A 223 -0.48 6.53 6.19
N GLU A 224 -0.17 7.71 5.66
CA GLU A 224 -0.79 8.28 4.47
C GLU A 224 0.28 9.07 3.69
N TYR A 225 0.04 9.31 2.40
CA TYR A 225 0.95 10.15 1.62
C TYR A 225 0.61 11.62 1.81
N GLU A 226 1.64 12.44 2.02
CA GLU A 226 1.56 13.87 1.80
C GLU A 226 2.34 14.27 0.56
N LYS A 227 1.86 15.31 -0.13
CA LYS A 227 2.61 15.93 -1.23
C LYS A 227 3.82 16.65 -0.65
N ASP A 228 4.99 16.38 -1.19
CA ASP A 228 6.13 17.24 -0.98
C ASP A 228 5.99 18.53 -1.80
N GLY A 229 6.69 19.59 -1.40
CA GLY A 229 6.65 20.89 -2.09
C GLY A 229 7.19 20.88 -3.51
N ASN A 230 7.74 19.75 -3.98
CA ASN A 230 8.32 19.56 -5.31
C ASN A 230 7.44 18.64 -6.20
N GLY A 231 6.23 18.29 -5.75
CA GLY A 231 5.29 17.48 -6.51
C GLY A 231 5.47 15.97 -6.36
N GLY A 232 6.42 15.51 -5.54
CA GLY A 232 6.50 14.13 -5.10
C GLY A 232 5.57 13.83 -3.92
N THR A 233 5.59 12.59 -3.45
CA THR A 233 4.86 12.16 -2.24
C THR A 233 5.80 11.52 -1.25
N ARG A 234 5.55 11.73 0.03
CA ARG A 234 6.26 11.05 1.11
C ARG A 234 5.28 10.52 2.16
N PRO A 235 5.62 9.43 2.86
CA PRO A 235 4.79 8.94 3.95
C PRO A 235 4.81 9.94 5.10
N LYS A 236 3.64 10.12 5.73
CA LYS A 236 3.50 10.70 7.06
C LYS A 236 2.70 9.76 7.95
N LEU A 237 2.81 9.94 9.26
CA LEU A 237 1.94 9.27 10.21
C LEU A 237 0.49 9.64 9.92
N ARG A 238 -0.39 8.63 9.97
CA ARG A 238 -1.83 8.88 9.84
C ARG A 238 -2.33 9.61 11.08
N ASP A 239 -3.23 10.56 10.88
CA ASP A 239 -3.92 11.26 11.98
C ASP A 239 -5.05 10.39 12.55
N ASP A 240 -4.70 9.20 13.04
CA ASP A 240 -5.62 8.29 13.72
C ASP A 240 -5.15 7.98 15.15
N ALA A 241 -6.07 7.59 16.04
CA ALA A 241 -5.72 7.26 17.41
C ALA A 241 -4.95 5.92 17.55
N LYS A 242 -4.71 5.20 16.45
CA LYS A 242 -4.11 3.86 16.43
C LYS A 242 -2.99 3.76 15.38
N ILE A 243 -2.08 4.74 15.42
CA ILE A 243 -0.98 4.88 14.46
C ILE A 243 -0.10 3.63 14.43
N LEU A 244 0.16 3.03 15.59
CA LEU A 244 1.03 1.88 15.73
C LEU A 244 0.24 0.68 16.27
N SER A 245 0.32 -0.45 15.56
CA SER A 245 -0.13 -1.74 16.05
C SER A 245 1.07 -2.61 16.36
N VAL A 246 1.06 -3.26 17.51
CA VAL A 246 2.10 -4.20 17.94
C VAL A 246 1.49 -5.58 18.08
N GLN A 247 2.12 -6.58 17.47
CA GLN A 247 1.67 -7.96 17.48
C GLN A 247 2.79 -8.89 17.92
N TYR A 248 2.40 -9.97 18.58
CA TYR A 248 3.29 -11.08 18.95
C TYR A 248 2.74 -12.37 18.35
N ALA A 249 3.59 -13.41 18.35
CA ALA A 249 3.19 -14.74 17.93
C ALA A 249 1.92 -15.21 18.66
N SER A 250 0.89 -15.57 17.91
CA SER A 250 -0.39 -16.03 18.42
C SER A 250 -0.81 -17.31 17.67
N PRO A 251 -1.03 -18.43 18.38
CA PRO A 251 -1.41 -19.69 17.74
C PRO A 251 -2.80 -19.65 17.10
N ASP A 252 -3.67 -18.74 17.56
CA ASP A 252 -5.04 -18.60 17.07
C ASP A 252 -5.17 -17.62 15.89
N LEU A 253 -4.06 -17.14 15.32
CA LEU A 253 -4.08 -16.13 14.27
C LEU A 253 -4.88 -16.59 13.05
N THR A 254 -4.64 -17.82 12.57
CA THR A 254 -5.29 -18.34 11.36
C THR A 254 -6.81 -18.35 11.48
N VAL A 255 -7.35 -18.87 12.60
CA VAL A 255 -8.81 -18.90 12.83
C VAL A 255 -9.38 -17.49 12.88
N ARG A 256 -8.67 -16.58 13.56
CA ARG A 256 -9.08 -15.17 13.68
C ARG A 256 -9.11 -14.47 12.32
N THR A 257 -8.08 -14.63 11.50
CA THR A 257 -7.99 -13.94 10.20
C THR A 257 -8.99 -14.50 9.19
N GLN A 258 -9.26 -15.81 9.21
CA GLN A 258 -10.33 -16.43 8.42
C GLN A 258 -11.71 -15.86 8.77
N GLN A 259 -12.04 -15.79 10.07
CA GLN A 259 -13.31 -15.19 10.51
C GLN A 259 -13.42 -13.72 10.09
N GLN A 260 -12.36 -12.94 10.29
CA GLN A 260 -12.34 -11.53 9.88
C GLN A 260 -12.54 -11.36 8.38
N LEU A 261 -11.96 -12.24 7.54
CA LEU A 261 -12.13 -12.18 6.10
C LEU A 261 -13.57 -12.52 5.69
N ALA A 262 -14.18 -13.53 6.32
CA ALA A 262 -15.59 -13.85 6.11
C ALA A 262 -16.52 -12.67 6.47
N ASP A 263 -16.24 -11.99 7.60
CA ASP A 263 -16.99 -10.81 8.04
C ASP A 263 -16.82 -9.61 7.10
N ILE A 264 -15.59 -9.38 6.60
CA ILE A 264 -15.30 -8.36 5.59
C ILE A 264 -16.09 -8.66 4.32
N ARG A 265 -15.99 -9.88 3.78
CA ARG A 265 -16.69 -10.27 2.55
C ARG A 265 -18.20 -10.09 2.67
N THR A 266 -18.79 -10.51 3.78
CA THR A 266 -20.21 -10.35 4.05
C THR A 266 -20.63 -8.88 4.06
N ARG A 267 -19.84 -8.01 4.71
CA ARG A 267 -20.11 -6.56 4.72
C ARG A 267 -19.96 -5.95 3.33
N SER A 268 -18.89 -6.25 2.60
CA SER A 268 -18.66 -5.68 1.27
C SER A 268 -19.72 -6.13 0.26
N GLN A 269 -20.19 -7.38 0.33
CA GLN A 269 -21.32 -7.86 -0.48
C GLN A 269 -22.65 -7.19 -0.11
N THR A 270 -22.88 -6.94 1.19
CA THR A 270 -24.07 -6.20 1.66
C THR A 270 -24.05 -4.76 1.13
N ALA A 271 -22.92 -4.07 1.25
CA ALA A 271 -22.74 -2.72 0.73
C ALA A 271 -22.91 -2.66 -0.81
N LEU A 272 -22.52 -3.71 -1.53
CA LEU A 272 -22.73 -3.81 -2.97
C LEU A 272 -24.23 -3.87 -3.33
N LEU A 273 -25.01 -4.68 -2.60
CA LEU A 273 -26.45 -4.78 -2.79
C LEU A 273 -27.15 -3.45 -2.46
N GLU A 274 -26.74 -2.78 -1.38
CA GLU A 274 -27.25 -1.45 -1.01
C GLU A 274 -26.91 -0.39 -2.06
N SER A 275 -25.67 -0.41 -2.60
CA SER A 275 -25.26 0.49 -3.67
C SER A 275 -26.10 0.30 -4.93
N ALA A 276 -26.39 -0.94 -5.33
CA ALA A 276 -27.27 -1.21 -6.46
C ALA A 276 -28.68 -0.65 -6.24
N GLN A 277 -29.24 -0.80 -5.02
CA GLN A 277 -30.56 -0.26 -4.69
C GLN A 277 -30.58 1.27 -4.75
N LEU A 278 -29.57 1.94 -4.19
CA LEU A 278 -29.45 3.40 -4.20
C LEU A 278 -29.34 3.96 -5.62
N LEU A 279 -28.68 3.22 -6.52
CA LEU A 279 -28.56 3.57 -7.94
C LEU A 279 -29.78 3.18 -8.78
N GLY A 280 -30.82 2.58 -8.18
CA GLY A 280 -32.03 2.15 -8.90
C GLY A 280 -31.83 0.94 -9.81
N ILE A 281 -30.75 0.17 -9.62
CA ILE A 281 -30.47 -1.04 -10.39
C ILE A 281 -31.39 -2.16 -9.90
N THR A 282 -32.15 -2.75 -10.82
CA THR A 282 -33.06 -3.87 -10.51
C THR A 282 -32.33 -5.20 -10.55
N PHE A 283 -32.35 -5.95 -9.45
CA PHE A 283 -31.78 -7.29 -9.35
C PHE A 283 -32.67 -8.20 -8.50
N ASN A 284 -32.61 -9.52 -8.73
CA ASN A 284 -33.19 -10.50 -7.82
C ASN A 284 -32.11 -10.99 -6.84
N ARG A 285 -32.28 -10.70 -5.54
CA ARG A 285 -31.33 -11.09 -4.50
C ARG A 285 -31.10 -12.59 -4.43
N GLU A 286 -32.11 -13.41 -4.71
CA GLU A 286 -31.99 -14.88 -4.70
C GLU A 286 -31.05 -15.40 -5.79
N ASN A 287 -30.89 -14.63 -6.88
CA ASN A 287 -30.02 -14.96 -8.00
C ASN A 287 -28.59 -14.42 -7.84
N ILE A 288 -28.32 -13.64 -6.79
CA ILE A 288 -26.98 -13.14 -6.47
C ILE A 288 -26.41 -14.01 -5.34
N SER A 289 -25.73 -15.08 -5.73
CA SER A 289 -25.15 -16.04 -4.81
C SER A 289 -23.85 -16.64 -5.36
N ASP A 290 -23.04 -17.15 -4.44
CA ASP A 290 -21.84 -17.89 -4.78
C ASP A 290 -22.20 -19.22 -5.45
N ARG A 291 -21.36 -19.64 -6.40
CA ARG A 291 -21.36 -21.03 -6.89
C ARG A 291 -20.17 -21.78 -6.32
N ALA A 292 -20.27 -23.10 -6.26
CA ALA A 292 -19.18 -23.95 -5.80
C ALA A 292 -17.86 -23.63 -6.54
N TYR A 293 -16.75 -23.60 -5.81
CA TYR A 293 -15.43 -23.54 -6.42
C TYR A 293 -15.14 -24.85 -7.16
N THR A 294 -14.55 -24.75 -8.36
CA THR A 294 -14.16 -25.91 -9.16
C THR A 294 -12.67 -25.85 -9.40
N ALA A 295 -11.97 -26.95 -9.10
CA ALA A 295 -10.53 -27.08 -9.24
C ALA A 295 -10.04 -26.78 -10.67
N GLY A 296 -8.81 -26.28 -10.77
CA GLY A 296 -8.15 -25.95 -12.04
C GLY A 296 -8.49 -24.59 -12.60
N ASN A 297 -9.43 -23.86 -11.98
CA ASN A 297 -9.73 -22.48 -12.37
C ASN A 297 -8.75 -21.49 -11.75
N GLU A 298 -8.35 -20.50 -12.54
CA GLU A 298 -7.54 -19.38 -12.07
C GLU A 298 -8.39 -18.40 -11.26
N VAL A 299 -7.83 -17.90 -10.16
CA VAL A 299 -8.47 -16.83 -9.39
C VAL A 299 -8.48 -15.55 -10.22
N SER A 300 -9.67 -15.07 -10.56
CA SER A 300 -9.86 -13.83 -11.33
C SER A 300 -11.24 -13.22 -11.06
N GLU A 301 -11.45 -11.97 -11.46
CA GLU A 301 -12.75 -11.28 -11.35
C GLU A 301 -13.88 -11.96 -12.13
N ASN A 302 -13.52 -12.74 -13.17
CA ASN A 302 -14.45 -13.44 -14.05
C ASN A 302 -14.66 -14.91 -13.62
N HIS A 303 -14.21 -15.28 -12.42
CA HIS A 303 -14.32 -16.66 -11.94
C HIS A 303 -15.80 -17.10 -11.81
N PRO A 304 -16.18 -18.30 -12.30
CA PRO A 304 -17.58 -18.75 -12.30
C PRO A 304 -18.28 -18.72 -10.93
N SER A 305 -17.54 -18.96 -9.85
CA SER A 305 -18.06 -18.94 -8.48
C SER A 305 -18.58 -17.59 -8.00
N ILE A 306 -18.08 -16.49 -8.57
CA ILE A 306 -18.48 -15.12 -8.21
C ILE A 306 -19.17 -14.38 -9.36
N ALA A 307 -19.56 -15.09 -10.43
CA ALA A 307 -20.06 -14.48 -11.66
C ALA A 307 -21.30 -13.60 -11.44
N ALA A 308 -22.20 -13.98 -10.51
CA ALA A 308 -23.38 -13.18 -10.19
C ALA A 308 -23.00 -11.85 -9.51
N TRP A 309 -22.05 -11.89 -8.56
CA TRP A 309 -21.51 -10.71 -7.90
C TRP A 309 -20.77 -9.80 -8.89
N GLN A 310 -19.99 -10.38 -9.81
CA GLN A 310 -19.31 -9.61 -10.86
C GLN A 310 -20.31 -8.95 -11.81
N GLY A 311 -21.40 -9.64 -12.16
CA GLY A 311 -22.49 -9.06 -12.94
C GLY A 311 -23.09 -7.81 -12.27
N LEU A 312 -23.32 -7.86 -10.96
CA LEU A 312 -23.81 -6.71 -10.20
C LEU A 312 -22.81 -5.56 -10.13
N ARG A 313 -21.52 -5.86 -9.89
CA ARG A 313 -20.43 -4.86 -9.93
C ARG A 313 -20.37 -4.15 -11.28
N ASN A 314 -20.47 -4.89 -12.38
CA ASN A 314 -20.45 -4.32 -13.72
C ASN A 314 -21.62 -3.35 -13.94
N GLN A 315 -22.84 -3.71 -13.51
CA GLN A 315 -24.01 -2.83 -13.61
C GLN A 315 -23.84 -1.53 -12.81
N ILE A 316 -23.33 -1.62 -11.58
CA ILE A 316 -23.02 -0.44 -10.75
C ILE A 316 -21.98 0.45 -11.42
N ASN A 317 -20.88 -0.14 -11.89
CA ASN A 317 -19.81 0.61 -12.54
C ASN A 317 -20.27 1.29 -13.84
N ASP A 318 -21.13 0.64 -14.61
CA ASP A 318 -21.71 1.22 -15.82
C ASP A 318 -22.63 2.40 -15.52
N GLU A 319 -23.52 2.28 -14.53
CA GLU A 319 -24.40 3.38 -14.11
C GLU A 319 -23.56 4.57 -13.59
N CYS A 320 -22.61 4.31 -12.69
CA CYS A 320 -21.69 5.33 -12.18
C CYS A 320 -20.90 6.00 -13.31
N ARG A 321 -20.41 5.23 -14.30
CA ARG A 321 -19.69 5.77 -15.46
C ARG A 321 -20.58 6.71 -16.27
N ILE A 322 -21.82 6.31 -16.58
CA ILE A 322 -22.78 7.13 -17.32
C ILE A 322 -23.03 8.46 -16.58
N ARG A 323 -23.34 8.39 -15.28
CA ARG A 323 -23.62 9.59 -14.46
C ARG A 323 -22.43 10.52 -14.33
N LYS A 324 -21.23 9.97 -14.11
CA LYS A 324 -20.00 10.77 -14.05
C LYS A 324 -19.69 11.45 -15.39
N GLN A 325 -20.00 10.81 -16.52
CA GLN A 325 -19.86 11.42 -17.85
C GLN A 325 -20.85 12.58 -18.05
N GLU A 326 -22.12 12.43 -17.67
CA GLU A 326 -23.12 13.52 -17.70
C GLU A 326 -22.68 14.71 -16.84
N ILE A 327 -22.21 14.45 -15.61
CA ILE A 327 -21.69 15.47 -14.70
C ILE A 327 -20.47 16.17 -15.31
N THR A 328 -19.55 15.41 -15.89
CA THR A 328 -18.38 15.97 -16.57
C THR A 328 -18.83 16.93 -17.67
N GLN A 329 -19.73 16.51 -18.55
CA GLN A 329 -20.24 17.38 -19.61
C GLN A 329 -20.87 18.68 -19.07
N LYS A 330 -21.73 18.58 -18.04
CA LYS A 330 -22.34 19.76 -17.40
C LYS A 330 -21.29 20.72 -16.83
N LYS A 331 -20.16 20.22 -16.32
CA LYS A 331 -19.04 21.06 -15.85
C LYS A 331 -18.30 21.74 -17.00
N TRP A 332 -18.13 21.06 -18.12
CA TRP A 332 -17.50 21.63 -19.33
C TRP A 332 -18.36 22.75 -19.94
N ASP A 333 -19.68 22.66 -19.82
CA ASP A 333 -20.60 23.69 -20.31
C ASP A 333 -20.59 24.96 -19.43
N LEU A 334 -20.02 24.91 -18.22
CA LEU A 334 -19.85 26.09 -17.37
C LEU A 334 -18.66 26.94 -17.83
N PRO A 335 -18.78 28.28 -17.83
CA PRO A 335 -17.67 29.16 -18.20
C PRO A 335 -16.49 29.02 -17.25
N ILE A 336 -15.27 29.27 -17.77
CA ILE A 336 -14.02 29.25 -16.97
C ILE A 336 -14.09 30.29 -15.84
N THR A 337 -14.54 31.50 -16.15
CA THR A 337 -14.81 32.55 -15.16
C THR A 337 -16.23 32.41 -14.66
N ARG A 338 -16.40 31.92 -13.43
CA ARG A 338 -17.70 31.65 -12.82
C ARG A 338 -18.13 32.78 -11.90
N ASN A 339 -19.39 33.21 -12.02
CA ASN A 339 -20.02 34.00 -10.96
C ASN A 339 -20.38 33.11 -9.75
N ALA A 340 -20.84 33.70 -8.65
CA ALA A 340 -21.13 32.96 -7.42
C ALA A 340 -22.14 31.81 -7.61
N SER A 341 -23.19 32.02 -8.42
CA SER A 341 -24.20 30.98 -8.69
C SER A 341 -23.63 29.83 -9.54
N GLN A 342 -22.81 30.15 -10.54
CA GLN A 342 -22.15 29.14 -11.37
C GLN A 342 -21.08 28.36 -10.59
N GLN A 343 -20.39 29.02 -9.65
CA GLN A 343 -19.46 28.35 -8.75
C GLN A 343 -20.21 27.36 -7.85
N GLN A 344 -21.33 27.77 -7.27
CA GLN A 344 -22.19 26.89 -6.47
C GLN A 344 -22.68 25.67 -7.28
N GLN A 345 -23.03 25.86 -8.55
CA GLN A 345 -23.40 24.76 -9.44
C GLN A 345 -22.21 23.82 -9.72
N PHE A 346 -21.01 24.37 -9.94
CA PHE A 346 -19.80 23.56 -10.11
C PHE A 346 -19.51 22.71 -8.88
N ASP A 347 -19.59 23.30 -7.69
CA ASP A 347 -19.33 22.60 -6.43
C ASP A 347 -20.37 21.49 -6.18
N ALA A 348 -21.65 21.74 -6.50
CA ALA A 348 -22.69 20.72 -6.45
C ALA A 348 -22.41 19.55 -7.42
N LEU A 349 -21.94 19.84 -8.63
CA LEU A 349 -21.55 18.80 -9.60
C LEU A 349 -20.34 17.98 -9.12
N GLU A 350 -19.38 18.58 -8.41
CA GLU A 350 -18.26 17.82 -7.82
C GLU A 350 -18.73 16.94 -6.65
N ALA A 351 -19.68 17.42 -5.84
CA ALA A 351 -20.30 16.62 -4.80
C ALA A 351 -21.05 15.41 -5.40
N ASP A 352 -21.85 15.62 -6.45
CA ASP A 352 -22.53 14.54 -7.18
C ASP A 352 -21.53 13.55 -7.78
N ARG A 353 -20.43 14.03 -8.36
CA ARG A 353 -19.39 13.14 -8.89
C ARG A 353 -18.77 12.29 -7.80
N SER A 354 -18.52 12.89 -6.64
CA SER A 354 -17.94 12.21 -5.48
C SER A 354 -18.89 11.15 -4.92
N TYR A 355 -20.21 11.40 -4.93
CA TYR A 355 -21.23 10.41 -4.58
C TYR A 355 -21.13 9.15 -5.46
N TYR A 356 -21.00 9.30 -6.78
CA TYR A 356 -20.83 8.14 -7.67
C TYR A 356 -19.46 7.45 -7.54
N GLU A 357 -18.40 8.17 -7.16
CA GLU A 357 -17.08 7.56 -6.89
C GLU A 357 -17.15 6.61 -5.69
N GLN A 358 -17.88 6.95 -4.64
CA GLN A 358 -18.04 6.10 -3.46
C GLN A 358 -18.63 4.72 -3.82
N HIS A 359 -19.62 4.69 -4.73
CA HIS A 359 -20.19 3.43 -5.20
C HIS A 359 -19.22 2.60 -6.05
N VAL A 360 -18.35 3.26 -6.84
CA VAL A 360 -17.28 2.58 -7.56
C VAL A 360 -16.30 1.93 -6.57
N ASP A 361 -15.96 2.63 -5.48
CA ASP A 361 -15.07 2.08 -4.45
C ASP A 361 -15.68 0.88 -3.71
N VAL A 362 -17.00 0.87 -3.48
CA VAL A 362 -17.72 -0.31 -2.99
C VAL A 362 -17.55 -1.51 -3.92
N THR A 363 -17.61 -1.32 -5.25
CA THR A 363 -17.39 -2.43 -6.19
C THR A 363 -15.97 -3.00 -6.09
N LYS A 364 -14.97 -2.12 -5.93
CA LYS A 364 -13.56 -2.53 -5.80
C LYS A 364 -13.34 -3.30 -4.50
N GLU A 365 -13.90 -2.82 -3.38
CA GLU A 365 -13.78 -3.50 -2.09
C GLU A 365 -14.41 -4.89 -2.12
N SER A 366 -15.63 -4.98 -2.67
CA SER A 366 -16.33 -6.26 -2.86
C SER A 366 -15.52 -7.23 -3.72
N LEU A 367 -14.90 -6.75 -4.80
CA LEU A 367 -14.05 -7.58 -5.65
C LEU A 367 -12.80 -8.06 -4.89
N THR A 368 -12.12 -7.19 -4.16
CA THR A 368 -10.94 -7.55 -3.34
C THR A 368 -11.27 -8.63 -2.31
N ALA A 369 -12.42 -8.53 -1.65
CA ALA A 369 -12.89 -9.54 -0.70
C ALA A 369 -13.23 -10.88 -1.40
N ASP A 370 -13.91 -10.84 -2.54
CA ASP A 370 -14.21 -12.03 -3.34
C ASP A 370 -12.94 -12.73 -3.87
N LEU A 371 -11.94 -11.97 -4.32
CA LEU A 371 -10.66 -12.53 -4.77
C LEU A 371 -9.89 -13.18 -3.63
N SER A 372 -9.97 -12.62 -2.42
CA SER A 372 -9.36 -13.21 -1.23
C SER A 372 -10.05 -14.54 -0.88
N TRP A 373 -11.39 -14.55 -0.87
CA TRP A 373 -12.17 -15.78 -0.65
C TRP A 373 -11.91 -16.85 -1.72
N LEU A 374 -11.83 -16.48 -3.00
CA LEU A 374 -11.50 -17.44 -4.07
C LEU A 374 -10.15 -18.13 -3.86
N ARG A 375 -9.16 -17.42 -3.29
CA ARG A 375 -7.87 -18.02 -2.94
C ARG A 375 -8.00 -18.98 -1.76
N GLU A 376 -8.82 -18.67 -0.76
CA GLU A 376 -9.12 -19.62 0.31
C GLU A 376 -9.81 -20.87 -0.25
N GLN A 377 -10.81 -20.71 -1.11
CA GLN A 377 -11.48 -21.86 -1.74
C GLN A 377 -10.51 -22.69 -2.58
N LYS A 378 -9.60 -22.03 -3.33
CA LYS A 378 -8.54 -22.73 -4.06
C LYS A 378 -7.62 -23.50 -3.12
N LYS A 379 -7.20 -22.89 -2.01
CA LYS A 379 -6.40 -23.55 -0.97
C LYS A 379 -7.12 -24.77 -0.39
N ASP A 380 -8.42 -24.65 -0.09
CA ASP A 380 -9.21 -25.73 0.50
C ASP A 380 -9.41 -26.90 -0.48
N VAL A 381 -9.60 -26.62 -1.77
CA VAL A 381 -9.89 -27.62 -2.81
C VAL A 381 -8.63 -28.24 -3.41
N GLU A 382 -7.57 -27.43 -3.61
CA GLU A 382 -6.34 -27.83 -4.33
C GLU A 382 -5.09 -27.89 -3.42
N GLY A 383 -5.22 -27.53 -2.14
CA GLY A 383 -4.15 -27.54 -1.15
C GLY A 383 -3.34 -26.24 -1.10
N ALA A 384 -2.60 -26.02 -0.01
CA ALA A 384 -1.83 -24.79 0.23
C ALA A 384 -0.79 -24.47 -0.87
N ALA A 385 -0.16 -25.50 -1.44
CA ALA A 385 0.81 -25.35 -2.54
C ALA A 385 0.22 -24.72 -3.81
N SER A 386 -1.11 -24.75 -3.98
CA SER A 386 -1.80 -24.13 -5.12
C SER A 386 -1.89 -22.60 -5.00
N VAL A 387 -1.69 -22.03 -3.80
CA VAL A 387 -1.80 -20.60 -3.53
C VAL A 387 -0.51 -19.98 -3.00
N VAL A 388 0.32 -20.76 -2.31
CA VAL A 388 1.63 -20.33 -1.83
C VAL A 388 2.63 -21.44 -2.11
N ALA A 389 3.57 -21.19 -3.03
CA ALA A 389 4.73 -22.03 -3.19
C ALA A 389 5.69 -21.77 -2.03
N VAL A 390 5.91 -22.80 -1.20
CA VAL A 390 6.91 -22.76 -0.13
C VAL A 390 8.17 -23.45 -0.67
N PRO A 391 9.23 -22.71 -1.04
CA PRO A 391 10.47 -23.35 -1.41
C PRO A 391 11.06 -24.09 -0.20
N ALA A 392 11.63 -25.27 -0.46
CA ALA A 392 12.40 -26.00 0.55
C ALA A 392 13.51 -25.11 1.08
N SER A 393 13.77 -25.16 2.39
CA SER A 393 14.89 -24.45 3.00
C SER A 393 16.18 -24.78 2.24
N ALA A 394 16.99 -23.76 1.92
CA ALA A 394 18.33 -24.00 1.43
C ALA A 394 19.11 -24.68 2.57
N SER A 395 19.43 -25.96 2.38
CA SER A 395 20.20 -26.79 3.31
C SER A 395 21.64 -26.35 3.42
#